data_AF-A0A963HY28-F1
#
_entry.id   AF-A0A963HY28-F1
#
_cell.length_a   1.000
_cell.length_b   1.000
_cell.length_c   1.000
_cell.angle_alpha   90.00
_cell.angle_beta   90.00
_cell.angle_gamma   90.00
#
_symmetry.space_group_name_H-M   'P 1'
#
loop_
_entity.id
_entity.type
_entity.pdbx_description
1 polymer ?
#
loop_
_entity_poly.entity_id
_entity_poly.type
_entity_poly.pdbx_seq_one_letter_code
_entity_poly.pdbx_strand_id
1 'polypeptide(L)'
;WTDDDRVLEPLRTIRGTTSPEDINDSPHTAPSKRILATMAGYQKTFHGPLIACDIGLDAMRRECPHFAGWLQKIEALREADHQA
;
A
#
# COMPACT_ATOMS: atom_id res chain seq x y z
N TRP A 1 10.22 4.87 12.14
CA TRP A 1 9.30 3.73 12.36
C TRP A 1 9.98 2.56 13.09
N THR A 2 11.30 2.35 12.90
CA THR A 2 12.17 1.48 13.72
C THR A 2 13.61 2.02 13.62
N ASP A 3 14.45 1.80 14.63
CA ASP A 3 15.90 2.12 14.58
C ASP A 3 16.73 0.91 14.11
N ASP A 4 16.12 -0.28 14.02
CA ASP A 4 16.74 -1.49 13.51
C ASP A 4 16.21 -1.81 12.11
N ASP A 5 17.00 -1.46 11.09
CA ASP A 5 16.67 -1.69 9.69
C ASP A 5 16.57 -3.17 9.32
N ARG A 6 17.22 -4.07 10.08
CA ARG A 6 17.25 -5.50 9.79
C ARG A 6 15.88 -6.15 9.86
N VAL A 7 14.98 -5.57 10.67
CA VAL A 7 13.60 -6.06 10.78
C VAL A 7 12.82 -5.87 9.47
N LEU A 8 13.29 -5.01 8.56
CA LEU A 8 12.66 -4.75 7.26
C LEU A 8 13.09 -5.73 6.17
N GLU A 9 14.19 -6.47 6.35
CA GLU A 9 14.73 -7.36 5.32
C GLU A 9 13.72 -8.39 4.78
N PRO A 10 12.84 -8.99 5.59
CA PRO A 10 11.78 -9.85 5.07
C PRO A 10 10.84 -9.11 4.11
N LEU A 11 10.46 -7.87 4.43
CA LEU A 11 9.59 -7.05 3.58
C LEU A 11 10.29 -6.63 2.29
N ARG A 12 11.58 -6.25 2.37
CA ARG A 12 12.41 -5.90 1.20
C ARG A 12 12.57 -7.08 0.26
N THR A 13 12.77 -8.29 0.80
CA THR A 13 12.89 -9.53 0.03
C THR A 13 11.62 -9.79 -0.77
N ILE A 14 10.45 -9.73 -0.13
CA ILE A 14 9.16 -9.97 -0.81
C ILE A 14 8.89 -8.89 -1.86
N ARG A 15 9.21 -7.62 -1.57
CA ARG A 15 9.09 -6.54 -2.56
C ARG A 15 9.97 -6.77 -3.80
N GLY A 16 11.11 -7.44 -3.66
CA GLY A 16 11.96 -7.80 -4.79
C GLY A 16 11.32 -8.81 -5.76
N THR A 17 10.32 -9.57 -5.32
CA THR A 17 9.68 -10.64 -6.11
C THR A 17 8.21 -10.38 -6.42
N THR A 18 7.54 -9.48 -5.68
CA THR A 18 6.09 -9.30 -5.73
C THR A 18 5.75 -7.82 -5.64
N SER A 19 4.89 -7.35 -6.54
CA SER A 19 4.41 -5.98 -6.53
C SER A 19 3.50 -5.74 -5.30
N PRO A 20 3.39 -4.50 -4.80
CA PRO A 20 2.42 -4.17 -3.75
C PRO A 20 0.95 -4.42 -4.17
N GLU A 21 0.67 -4.39 -5.47
CA GLU A 21 -0.66 -4.65 -6.03
C GLU A 21 -1.06 -6.13 -5.92
N ASP A 22 -0.10 -7.05 -6.05
CA ASP A 22 -0.34 -8.49 -6.13
C ASP A 22 -0.15 -9.22 -4.79
N ILE A 23 0.41 -8.59 -3.77
CA ILE A 23 0.89 -9.24 -2.53
C ILE A 23 -0.20 -9.80 -1.58
N ASN A 24 -1.49 -9.66 -1.91
CA ASN A 24 -2.61 -10.00 -1.03
C ASN A 24 -3.22 -11.39 -1.32
N ASP A 25 -2.39 -12.43 -1.23
CA ASP A 25 -2.75 -13.79 -1.68
C ASP A 25 -3.61 -14.61 -0.68
N SER A 26 -3.50 -14.32 0.62
CA SER A 26 -4.26 -15.06 1.65
C SER A 26 -4.47 -14.26 2.95
N PRO A 27 -5.46 -14.62 3.79
CA PRO A 27 -5.66 -13.99 5.09
C PRO A 27 -4.45 -14.10 6.05
N HIS A 28 -3.66 -15.17 5.90
CA HIS A 28 -2.47 -15.41 6.72
C HIS A 28 -1.24 -14.65 6.19
N THR A 29 -1.18 -14.39 4.88
CA THR A 29 -0.06 -13.70 4.21
C THR A 29 -0.43 -12.30 3.70
N ALA A 30 -1.55 -11.75 4.16
CA ALA A 30 -2.00 -10.41 3.83
C ALA A 30 -0.92 -9.35 4.18
N PRO A 31 -0.88 -8.19 3.49
CA PRO A 31 0.14 -7.16 3.73
C PRO A 31 0.29 -6.78 5.20
N SER A 32 -0.82 -6.59 5.92
CA SER A 32 -0.81 -6.25 7.34
C SER A 32 -0.24 -7.34 8.25
N LYS A 33 -0.34 -8.62 7.86
CA LYS A 33 0.24 -9.75 8.62
C LYS A 33 1.75 -9.82 8.40
N ARG A 34 2.23 -9.55 7.18
CA ARG A 34 3.67 -9.44 6.87
C ARG A 34 4.33 -8.30 7.65
N ILE A 35 3.68 -7.13 7.71
CA ILE A 35 4.18 -6.00 8.51
C ILE A 35 4.14 -6.34 10.02
N LEU A 36 3.05 -6.92 10.53
CA LEU A 36 2.96 -7.29 11.94
C LEU A 36 4.03 -8.32 12.35
N ALA A 37 4.38 -9.26 11.46
CA ALA A 37 5.42 -10.25 11.72
C ALA A 37 6.83 -9.65 11.84
N THR A 38 7.08 -8.49 11.22
CA THR A 38 8.37 -7.78 11.26
C THR A 38 8.38 -6.66 12.29
N MET A 39 7.23 -6.04 12.55
CA MET A 39 7.04 -4.99 13.54
C MET A 39 5.88 -5.35 14.46
N ALA A 40 6.18 -5.89 15.64
CA ALA A 40 5.18 -6.31 16.62
C ALA A 40 4.23 -5.18 17.05
N GLY A 41 4.69 -3.92 17.01
CA GLY A 41 3.90 -2.73 17.34
C GLY A 41 2.94 -2.27 16.23
N TYR A 42 2.92 -2.93 15.06
CA TYR A 42 2.10 -2.48 13.94
C TYR A 42 0.59 -2.64 14.19
N GLN A 43 -0.08 -1.50 14.31
CA GLN A 43 -1.55 -1.37 14.34
C GLN A 43 -2.08 -0.86 12.99
N LYS A 44 -2.83 -1.71 12.27
CA LYS A 44 -3.32 -1.40 10.91
C LYS A 44 -4.16 -0.13 10.83
N THR A 45 -5.09 0.06 11.76
CA THR A 45 -6.05 1.17 11.74
C THR A 45 -5.40 2.51 12.11
N PHE A 46 -4.35 2.49 12.92
CA PHE A 46 -3.64 3.69 13.34
C PHE A 46 -2.50 4.05 12.36
N HIS A 47 -1.62 3.09 12.07
CA HIS A 47 -0.45 3.33 11.23
C HIS A 47 -0.77 3.34 9.74
N GLY A 48 -1.80 2.63 9.29
CA GLY A 48 -2.14 2.52 7.86
C GLY A 48 -2.35 3.88 7.19
N PRO A 49 -3.23 4.76 7.71
CA PRO A 49 -3.42 6.10 7.17
C PRO A 49 -2.15 6.95 7.18
N LEU A 50 -1.35 6.89 8.26
CA LEU A 50 -0.10 7.64 8.38
C LEU A 50 0.92 7.20 7.32
N ILE A 51 1.08 5.88 7.13
CA ILE A 51 1.96 5.31 6.09
C ILE A 51 1.48 5.74 4.70
N ALA A 52 0.18 5.70 4.43
CA ALA A 52 -0.36 6.12 3.15
C ALA A 52 -0.12 7.62 2.88
N CYS A 53 -0.23 8.46 3.91
CA CYS A 53 0.12 9.88 3.84
C CYS A 53 1.62 10.08 3.57
N ASP A 54 2.50 9.35 4.25
CA ASP A 54 3.95 9.44 4.08
C ASP A 54 4.40 8.97 2.68
N ILE A 55 3.79 7.91 2.14
CA ILE A 55 4.08 7.40 0.79
C ILE A 55 3.59 8.37 -0.29
N GLY A 56 2.39 8.93 -0.10
CA GLY A 56 1.75 9.83 -1.05
C GLY A 56 1.08 9.12 -2.23
N LEU A 57 0.12 9.82 -2.84
CA LEU A 57 -0.74 9.26 -3.87
C LEU A 57 0.00 8.93 -5.18
N ASP A 58 0.99 9.75 -5.56
CA ASP A 58 1.75 9.55 -6.80
C ASP A 58 2.57 8.27 -6.77
N ALA A 59 3.23 7.98 -5.64
CA ALA A 59 3.97 6.74 -5.46
C ALA A 59 3.02 5.53 -5.46
N MET A 60 1.88 5.63 -4.78
CA MET A 60 0.86 4.55 -4.79
C MET A 60 0.33 4.29 -6.21
N ARG A 61 0.08 5.34 -7.01
CA ARG A 61 -0.35 5.19 -8.42
C ARG A 61 0.71 4.53 -9.29
N ARG A 62 1.98 4.87 -9.09
CA ARG A 62 3.09 4.31 -9.88
C ARG A 62 3.30 2.83 -9.60
N GLU A 63 3.21 2.42 -8.34
CA GLU A 63 3.47 1.03 -7.93
C GLU A 63 2.24 0.12 -8.03
N CYS A 64 1.04 0.70 -8.11
CA CYS A 64 -0.22 -0.04 -8.21
C CYS A 64 -1.07 0.45 -9.41
N PRO A 65 -0.83 -0.05 -10.63
CA PRO A 65 -1.55 0.35 -11.84
C PRO A 65 -3.07 0.13 -11.81
N HIS A 66 -3.56 -0.95 -11.20
CA HIS A 66 -4.99 -1.20 -11.07
C HIS A 66 -5.63 -0.17 -10.14
N PHE A 67 -4.96 0.16 -9.02
CA PHE A 67 -5.41 1.24 -8.13
C PHE A 67 -5.43 2.59 -8.87
N ALA A 68 -4.37 2.90 -9.63
CA ALA A 68 -4.31 4.12 -10.44
C ALA A 68 -5.46 4.20 -11.44
N GLY A 69 -5.74 3.10 -12.16
CA GLY A 69 -6.82 3.03 -13.13
C GLY A 69 -8.21 3.14 -12.50
N TRP A 70 -8.42 2.54 -11.32
CA TRP A 70 -9.66 2.72 -10.56
C TRP A 70 -9.86 4.18 -10.15
N LEU A 71 -8.80 4.82 -9.66
CA LEU A 71 -8.87 6.20 -9.20
C LEU A 71 -9.11 7.19 -10.34
N GLN A 72 -8.47 6.97 -11.50
CA GLN A 72 -8.73 7.75 -12.72
C GLN A 72 -10.21 7.70 -13.12
N LYS A 73 -10.85 6.53 -13.03
CA LYS A 73 -12.29 6.40 -13.34
C LYS A 73 -13.14 7.24 -12.40
N ILE A 74 -12.80 7.30 -11.10
CA ILE A 74 -13.51 8.13 -10.12
C ILE A 74 -13.30 9.61 -10.41
N GLU A 75 -12.07 10.02 -10.71
CA GLU A 75 -11.75 11.42 -11.03
C GLU A 75 -12.51 11.91 -12.27
N ALA A 76 -12.65 11.05 -13.28
CA ALA A 76 -13.40 11.35 -14.50
C ALA A 76 -14.92 11.52 -14.26
N LEU A 77 -15.50 10.92 -13.19
CA LEU A 77 -16.91 11.15 -12.86
C LEU A 77 -17.18 12.63 -12.56
N ARG A 78 -16.22 13.31 -11.93
CA ARG A 78 -16.35 14.73 -11.63
C ARG A 78 -16.33 15.60 -12.88
N GLU A 79 -15.65 15.17 -13.95
CA GLU A 79 -15.56 15.93 -15.20
C GLU A 79 -16.87 15.84 -16.00
N ALA A 80 -17.51 14.66 -16.01
CA ALA A 80 -18.80 14.45 -16.67
C ALA A 80 -19.93 15.30 -16.06
N ASP A 81 -19.94 15.49 -14.73
CA ASP A 81 -20.95 16.30 -14.04
C ASP A 81 -20.85 17.82 -14.29
N HIS A 82 -19.68 18.32 -14.71
CA HIS A 82 -19.51 19.75 -15.05
C HIS A 82 -19.76 20.05 -16.54
N GLN A 83 -20.04 19.01 -17.35
CA GLN A 83 -20.27 19.09 -18.79
C GLN A 83 -21.72 18.74 -19.18
N ALA A 84 -22.56 18.39 -18.21
CA ALA A 84 -24.01 18.22 -18.32
C ALA A 84 -24.75 19.45 -17.75
#